data_AF-U1GBJ3-F1
#
_entry.id   AF-U1GBJ3-F1
#
_cell.length_a   1.000
_cell.length_b   1.000
_cell.length_c   1.000
_cell.angle_alpha   90.00
_cell.angle_beta   90.00
_cell.angle_gamma   90.00
#
_symmetry.space_group_name_H-M   'P 1'
#
loop_
_entity.id
_entity.type
_entity.pdbx_description
1 polymer ?
#
loop_
_entity_poly.entity_id
_entity_poly.type
_entity_poly.pdbx_seq_one_letter_code
_entity_poly.pdbx_strand_id
1 'polypeptide(L)'
;MKSSLVLGALVGLAAAVPTPQLIDLDGVAATDIPPVGPSSDVMVAQPDTFDAAAASKEAAASVEAASTKVKRAEGDCAPQPNGYGPKATPDTAEGFLAFPTYSDQSSGAPIPQGYARTFQGHTGSCEQGTYLGLHFLKTYDPYLCQQKCDSHPDGCTSFNLYFERDPSVDAGPACPNPSSITTIRCTLWKNTLMTVEGAGNVGQWRGPEDANGKAFQVVIAGSNGYLKDAPPPSYPGYTGPTRFGGAINAPLAAGNVDTYMGYKFYANGDYSQCVAACSAQTAYNARHPPQDGSPPKRCTFVNAYLLSKDNVVQGIYCSMYTQVWGPEFATNYGQYRGTNRYTVANSYGYALA
;
A
#
# COMPACT_ATOMS: atom_id res chain seq x y z
N MET A 1 23.29 20.39 -60.35
CA MET A 1 22.50 20.29 -59.11
C MET A 1 22.79 18.92 -58.51
N LYS A 2 23.62 18.86 -57.47
CA LYS A 2 24.02 17.60 -56.80
C LYS A 2 23.31 17.57 -55.46
N SER A 3 22.37 16.64 -55.29
CA SER A 3 21.66 16.41 -54.03
C SER A 3 22.47 15.47 -53.15
N SER A 4 22.84 15.93 -51.96
CA SER A 4 23.43 15.10 -50.91
C SER A 4 22.38 14.92 -49.81
N LEU A 5 21.89 13.69 -49.65
CA LEU A 5 21.08 13.26 -48.51
C LEU A 5 22.01 13.06 -47.30
N VAL A 6 21.81 13.85 -46.25
CA VAL A 6 22.47 13.66 -44.95
C VAL A 6 21.58 12.75 -44.11
N LEU A 7 22.09 11.56 -43.80
CA LEU A 7 21.48 10.59 -42.91
C LEU A 7 21.79 10.99 -41.47
N GLY A 8 20.79 11.44 -40.71
CA GLY A 8 20.92 11.79 -39.30
C GLY A 8 21.01 10.54 -38.43
N ALA A 9 22.15 10.35 -37.76
CA ALA A 9 22.32 9.30 -36.76
C ALA A 9 21.62 9.69 -35.44
N LEU A 10 20.53 9.00 -35.11
CA LEU A 10 19.93 9.01 -33.77
C LEU A 10 20.80 8.18 -32.83
N VAL A 11 21.69 8.84 -32.09
CA VAL A 11 22.38 8.23 -30.95
C VAL A 11 21.37 8.13 -29.81
N GLY A 12 20.82 6.94 -29.59
CA GLY A 12 20.06 6.65 -28.39
C GLY A 12 20.98 6.70 -27.17
N LEU A 13 20.82 7.71 -26.33
CA LEU A 13 21.34 7.68 -24.97
C LEU A 13 20.61 6.54 -24.24
N ALA A 14 21.25 5.38 -24.14
CA ALA A 14 20.91 4.39 -23.13
C ALA A 14 21.25 5.02 -21.77
N ALA A 15 20.25 5.61 -21.10
CA ALA A 15 20.37 5.93 -19.69
C ALA A 15 20.64 4.61 -18.97
N ALA A 16 21.85 4.45 -18.43
CA ALA A 16 22.17 3.32 -17.58
C ALA A 16 21.20 3.35 -16.39
N VAL A 17 20.24 2.44 -16.38
CA VAL A 17 19.41 2.21 -15.19
C VAL A 17 20.38 1.81 -14.08
N PRO A 18 20.45 2.54 -12.96
CA PRO A 18 21.37 2.18 -11.88
C PRO A 18 21.07 0.75 -11.43
N THR A 19 22.10 -0.08 -11.38
CA THR A 19 21.99 -1.45 -10.85
C THR A 19 21.35 -1.39 -9.47
N PRO A 20 20.27 -2.15 -9.21
CA PRO A 20 19.59 -2.10 -7.93
C PRO A 20 20.53 -2.35 -6.77
N GLN A 21 20.53 -1.46 -5.77
CA GLN A 21 21.23 -1.68 -4.51
C GLN A 21 20.63 -2.91 -3.83
N LEU A 22 21.36 -4.02 -3.85
CA LEU A 22 20.92 -5.26 -3.20
C LEU A 22 20.98 -5.13 -1.68
N ILE A 23 20.01 -5.75 -1.01
CA ILE A 23 20.01 -5.97 0.43
C ILE A 23 21.05 -7.05 0.72
N ASP A 24 21.98 -6.76 1.63
CA ASP A 24 22.96 -7.75 2.06
C ASP A 24 22.29 -8.68 3.07
N LEU A 25 22.19 -9.96 2.69
CA LEU A 25 21.47 -10.97 3.47
C LEU A 25 22.42 -11.89 4.25
N ASP A 26 23.73 -11.69 4.15
CA ASP A 26 24.70 -12.57 4.81
C ASP A 26 24.72 -12.31 6.32
N GLY A 27 24.57 -11.06 6.74
CA GLY A 27 24.40 -10.69 8.15
C GLY A 27 23.01 -10.99 8.74
N VAL A 28 21.99 -11.21 7.89
CA VAL A 28 20.62 -11.56 8.31
C VAL A 28 20.49 -13.07 8.55
N ALA A 29 21.18 -13.90 7.77
CA ALA A 29 21.15 -15.36 7.90
C ALA A 29 22.01 -15.90 9.06
N ALA A 30 22.98 -15.12 9.57
CA ALA A 30 23.83 -15.51 10.70
C ALA A 30 23.12 -15.42 12.06
N THR A 31 21.95 -14.77 12.10
CA THR A 31 21.08 -14.69 13.27
C THR A 31 19.97 -15.72 13.12
N ASP A 32 20.23 -16.98 13.47
CA ASP A 32 19.20 -18.02 13.65
C ASP A 32 18.36 -17.65 14.89
N ILE A 33 17.52 -16.63 14.75
CA ILE A 33 16.61 -16.17 15.79
C ILE A 33 15.23 -16.71 15.43
N PRO A 34 14.54 -17.40 16.35
CA PRO A 34 13.17 -17.83 16.11
C PRO A 34 12.31 -16.60 15.81
N PRO A 35 11.30 -16.73 14.92
CA PRO A 35 10.45 -15.60 14.56
C PRO A 35 9.87 -14.96 15.82
N VAL A 36 10.27 -13.72 16.09
CA VAL A 36 9.54 -12.88 17.04
C VAL A 36 8.25 -12.55 16.31
N GLY A 37 7.18 -13.24 16.71
CA GLY A 37 5.84 -12.88 16.24
C GLY A 37 5.60 -11.39 16.49
N PRO A 38 4.70 -10.74 15.73
CA PRO A 38 4.27 -9.40 16.10
C PRO A 38 3.89 -9.42 17.59
N SER A 39 4.39 -8.47 18.37
CA SER A 39 3.99 -8.38 19.77
C SER A 39 2.47 -8.19 19.81
N SER A 40 1.75 -9.26 20.13
CA SER A 40 0.39 -9.18 20.60
C SER A 40 0.44 -8.64 22.03
N ASP A 41 0.61 -7.32 22.14
CA ASP A 41 0.52 -6.42 23.30
C ASP A 41 1.15 -5.11 22.79
N VAL A 42 0.46 -3.97 22.63
CA VAL A 42 -0.47 -3.28 23.51
C VAL A 42 -1.47 -2.53 22.62
N MET A 43 -2.78 -2.77 22.79
CA MET A 43 -3.76 -1.73 22.46
C MET A 43 -3.44 -0.54 23.36
N VAL A 44 -2.80 0.48 22.81
CA VAL A 44 -2.71 1.77 23.51
C VAL A 44 -4.13 2.32 23.48
N ALA A 45 -4.82 2.23 24.61
CA ALA A 45 -6.01 3.04 24.84
C ALA A 45 -5.62 4.51 24.57
N GLN A 46 -6.25 5.11 23.55
CA GLN A 46 -6.11 6.53 23.32
C GLN A 46 -6.66 7.28 24.55
N PRO A 47 -6.02 8.39 24.98
CA PRO A 47 -6.57 9.21 26.05
C PRO A 47 -7.92 9.80 25.60
N ASP A 48 -8.92 9.59 26.45
CA ASP A 48 -10.26 10.13 26.36
C ASP A 48 -10.26 11.64 26.15
N THR A 49 -10.78 12.10 25.01
CA THR A 49 -11.96 12.96 24.92
C THR A 49 -12.38 13.04 23.44
N PHE A 50 -13.03 11.98 22.94
CA PHE A 50 -13.82 12.06 21.70
C PHE A 50 -15.26 12.39 22.07
N ASP A 51 -15.68 13.63 21.82
CA ASP A 51 -17.09 14.01 21.97
C ASP A 51 -17.88 13.46 20.77
N ALA A 52 -18.28 12.20 20.89
CA ALA A 52 -19.11 11.51 19.91
C ALA A 52 -20.43 12.24 19.64
N ALA A 53 -20.92 13.05 20.59
CA ALA A 53 -22.16 13.83 20.41
C ALA A 53 -21.93 15.05 19.50
N ALA A 54 -20.77 15.70 19.59
CA ALA A 54 -20.39 16.78 18.68
C ALA A 54 -20.20 16.26 17.24
N ALA A 55 -19.49 15.14 17.07
CA ALA A 55 -19.27 14.50 15.78
C ALA A 55 -20.58 14.01 15.12
N SER A 56 -21.52 13.50 15.93
CA SER A 56 -22.85 13.07 15.46
C SER A 56 -23.72 14.26 15.03
N LYS A 57 -23.55 15.44 15.63
CA LYS A 57 -24.32 16.65 15.32
C LYS A 57 -23.87 17.29 14.01
N GLU A 58 -22.57 17.29 13.72
CA GLU A 58 -22.02 17.69 12.42
C GLU A 58 -22.36 16.70 11.31
N ALA A 59 -22.37 15.39 11.60
CA ALA A 59 -22.85 14.36 10.68
C ALA A 59 -24.35 14.53 10.35
N ALA A 60 -25.20 14.84 11.34
CA ALA A 60 -26.62 15.11 11.09
C ALA A 60 -26.86 16.38 10.24
N ALA A 61 -26.09 17.45 10.48
CA ALA A 61 -26.21 18.71 9.73
C ALA A 61 -25.75 18.59 8.27
N SER A 62 -24.80 17.69 7.98
CA SER A 62 -24.30 17.43 6.61
C SER A 62 -25.20 16.51 5.79
N VAL A 63 -26.02 15.67 6.43
CA VAL A 63 -27.01 14.81 5.75
C VAL A 63 -28.24 15.62 5.29
N GLU A 64 -28.66 16.66 6.02
CA GLU A 64 -29.76 17.54 5.57
C GLU A 64 -29.39 18.38 4.34
N ALA A 65 -28.12 18.72 4.14
CA ALA A 65 -27.67 19.58 3.04
C ALA A 65 -27.54 18.86 1.67
N ALA A 66 -27.55 17.52 1.63
CA ALA A 66 -27.22 16.74 0.42
C ALA A 66 -28.41 15.98 -0.21
N SER A 67 -29.63 16.17 0.29
CA SER A 67 -30.82 15.45 -0.21
C SER A 67 -31.41 16.11 -1.47
N THR A 68 -30.69 16.03 -2.60
CA THR A 68 -31.31 16.07 -3.93
C THR A 68 -31.01 14.76 -4.64
N LYS A 69 -31.91 13.77 -4.47
CA LYS A 69 -31.89 12.53 -5.25
C LYS A 69 -32.22 12.85 -6.70
N VAL A 70 -31.21 13.20 -7.49
CA VAL A 70 -31.34 13.25 -8.94
C VAL A 70 -31.53 11.82 -9.42
N LYS A 71 -32.68 11.54 -10.03
CA LYS A 71 -32.93 10.25 -10.69
C LYS A 71 -31.86 10.11 -11.78
N ARG A 72 -30.97 9.14 -11.63
CA ARG A 72 -29.96 8.83 -12.66
C ARG A 72 -30.74 8.50 -13.94
N ALA A 73 -30.26 9.00 -15.09
CA ALA A 73 -30.88 8.68 -16.38
C ALA A 73 -31.03 7.15 -16.52
N GLU A 74 -32.11 6.72 -17.15
CA GLU A 74 -32.30 5.30 -17.43
C GLU A 74 -31.15 4.79 -18.30
N GLY A 75 -30.61 3.61 -17.97
CA GLY A 75 -29.49 3.03 -18.70
C GLY A 75 -29.87 2.70 -20.14
N ASP A 76 -28.86 2.69 -21.01
CA ASP A 76 -29.01 2.53 -22.46
C ASP A 76 -28.52 1.17 -22.97
N CYS A 77 -28.23 0.23 -22.07
CA CYS A 77 -27.66 -1.08 -22.38
C CYS A 77 -26.27 -1.01 -23.02
N ALA A 78 -25.53 0.09 -22.86
CA ALA A 78 -24.15 0.17 -23.29
C ALA A 78 -23.29 -0.86 -22.54
N PRO A 79 -22.37 -1.57 -23.23
CA PRO A 79 -21.44 -2.50 -22.60
C PRO A 79 -20.62 -1.85 -21.48
N GLN A 80 -20.55 -2.53 -20.34
CA GLN A 80 -19.65 -2.14 -19.24
C GLN A 80 -18.26 -2.75 -19.47
N PRO A 81 -17.19 -2.11 -18.95
CA PRO A 81 -15.85 -2.72 -18.92
C PRO A 81 -15.90 -4.08 -18.22
N ASN A 82 -15.23 -5.08 -18.80
CA ASN A 82 -15.28 -6.43 -18.25
C ASN A 82 -14.62 -6.54 -16.86
N GLY A 83 -15.07 -7.50 -16.07
CA GLY A 83 -14.49 -7.86 -14.78
C GLY A 83 -13.46 -8.99 -14.88
N TYR A 84 -12.55 -9.05 -13.92
CA TYR A 84 -11.54 -10.11 -13.81
C TYR A 84 -11.80 -11.09 -12.66
N GLY A 85 -12.81 -10.83 -11.82
CA GLY A 85 -13.16 -11.69 -10.70
C GLY A 85 -13.80 -13.00 -11.16
N PRO A 86 -13.72 -14.05 -10.32
CA PRO A 86 -14.36 -15.33 -10.64
C PRO A 86 -15.88 -15.15 -10.65
N LYS A 87 -16.55 -15.75 -11.64
CA LYS A 87 -18.00 -15.60 -11.83
C LYS A 87 -18.77 -16.57 -10.94
N ALA A 88 -19.64 -16.05 -10.09
CA ALA A 88 -20.54 -16.87 -9.27
C ALA A 88 -21.56 -17.62 -10.14
N THR A 89 -21.86 -18.86 -9.76
CA THR A 89 -22.91 -19.69 -10.36
C THR A 89 -23.80 -20.23 -9.24
N PRO A 90 -25.12 -19.92 -9.21
CA PRO A 90 -25.88 -19.18 -10.22
C PRO A 90 -25.58 -17.66 -10.23
N ASP A 91 -25.71 -17.02 -11.41
CA ASP A 91 -25.51 -15.57 -11.62
C ASP A 91 -26.69 -14.76 -11.03
N THR A 92 -26.73 -14.68 -9.71
CA THR A 92 -27.73 -13.99 -8.89
C THR A 92 -27.03 -13.24 -7.75
N ALA A 93 -27.71 -12.31 -7.10
CA ALA A 93 -27.15 -11.60 -5.95
C ALA A 93 -26.89 -12.57 -4.79
N GLU A 94 -27.82 -13.47 -4.52
CA GLU A 94 -27.71 -14.51 -3.49
C GLU A 94 -26.59 -15.49 -3.81
N GLY A 95 -26.52 -15.94 -5.08
CA GLY A 95 -25.44 -16.81 -5.55
C GLY A 95 -24.07 -16.15 -5.46
N PHE A 96 -23.99 -14.83 -5.68
CA PHE A 96 -22.76 -14.05 -5.52
C PHE A 96 -22.33 -13.96 -4.05
N LEU A 97 -23.25 -13.60 -3.15
CA LEU A 97 -22.97 -13.49 -1.71
C LEU A 97 -22.59 -14.83 -1.08
N ALA A 98 -23.14 -15.94 -1.58
CA ALA A 98 -22.87 -17.28 -1.09
C ALA A 98 -21.68 -17.96 -1.79
N PHE A 99 -20.99 -17.30 -2.73
CA PHE A 99 -19.97 -17.96 -3.54
C PHE A 99 -18.67 -18.24 -2.76
N PRO A 100 -18.31 -19.51 -2.51
CA PRO A 100 -17.20 -19.85 -1.59
C PRO A 100 -15.85 -19.29 -2.02
N THR A 101 -15.61 -19.13 -3.33
CA THR A 101 -14.36 -18.58 -3.86
C THR A 101 -14.06 -17.18 -3.29
N TYR A 102 -15.08 -16.35 -3.10
CA TYR A 102 -14.86 -15.00 -2.55
C TYR A 102 -14.49 -15.04 -1.06
N SER A 103 -15.14 -15.91 -0.28
CA SER A 103 -14.77 -16.12 1.12
C SER A 103 -13.39 -16.76 1.27
N ASP A 104 -13.03 -17.70 0.39
CA ASP A 104 -11.71 -18.36 0.41
C ASP A 104 -10.59 -17.39 0.05
N GLN A 105 -10.78 -16.57 -0.99
CA GLN A 105 -9.79 -15.59 -1.41
C GLN A 105 -9.62 -14.47 -0.37
N SER A 106 -10.71 -13.97 0.22
CA SER A 106 -10.63 -12.92 1.25
C SER A 106 -10.11 -13.45 2.59
N SER A 107 -10.45 -14.69 2.97
CA SER A 107 -9.95 -15.33 4.19
C SER A 107 -8.46 -15.68 4.10
N GLY A 108 -8.03 -16.21 2.95
CA GLY A 108 -6.64 -16.55 2.65
C GLY A 108 -5.75 -15.36 2.25
N ALA A 109 -6.33 -14.17 2.07
CA ALA A 109 -5.59 -12.99 1.67
C ALA A 109 -4.52 -12.61 2.72
N PRO A 110 -3.25 -12.41 2.29
CA PRO A 110 -2.20 -12.00 3.20
C PRO A 110 -2.47 -10.59 3.76
N ILE A 111 -1.84 -10.29 4.88
CA ILE A 111 -1.79 -8.93 5.41
C ILE A 111 -0.53 -8.27 4.86
N PRO A 112 -0.65 -7.22 4.04
CA PRO A 112 0.53 -6.51 3.56
C PRO A 112 1.32 -5.94 4.72
N GLN A 113 2.62 -6.14 4.68
CA GLN A 113 3.51 -5.72 5.76
C GLN A 113 3.46 -4.18 5.91
N GLY A 114 3.29 -3.69 7.14
CA GLY A 114 3.04 -2.27 7.39
C GLY A 114 1.57 -1.85 7.38
N TYR A 115 0.68 -2.83 7.35
CA TYR A 115 -0.74 -2.67 7.52
C TYR A 115 -1.25 -3.69 8.53
N ALA A 116 -2.28 -3.30 9.27
CA ALA A 116 -3.15 -4.19 10.01
C ALA A 116 -4.43 -4.44 9.21
N ARG A 117 -4.91 -5.68 9.20
CA ARG A 117 -6.26 -5.97 8.70
C ARG A 117 -7.27 -5.62 9.79
N THR A 118 -8.21 -4.74 9.49
CA THR A 118 -9.19 -4.25 10.46
C THR A 118 -10.52 -5.00 10.40
N PHE A 119 -10.86 -5.53 9.23
CA PHE A 119 -11.96 -6.47 9.06
C PHE A 119 -11.70 -7.38 7.86
N GLN A 120 -12.41 -8.51 7.81
CA GLN A 120 -12.18 -9.56 6.83
C GLN A 120 -13.49 -10.19 6.36
N GLY A 121 -13.58 -10.50 5.07
CA GLY A 121 -14.67 -11.28 4.48
C GLY A 121 -16.05 -10.64 4.61
N HIS A 122 -16.13 -9.31 4.74
CA HIS A 122 -17.41 -8.63 4.95
C HIS A 122 -18.22 -8.51 3.65
N THR A 123 -19.54 -8.31 3.77
CA THR A 123 -20.49 -8.16 2.63
C THR A 123 -20.85 -6.70 2.35
N GLY A 124 -19.91 -5.80 2.61
CA GLY A 124 -20.04 -4.38 2.32
C GLY A 124 -18.66 -3.74 2.10
N SER A 125 -18.64 -2.65 1.34
CA SER A 125 -17.43 -1.84 1.11
C SER A 125 -17.46 -0.55 1.94
N CYS A 126 -16.30 0.04 2.14
CA CYS A 126 -16.17 1.26 2.91
C CYS A 126 -16.85 2.46 2.22
N GLU A 127 -17.61 3.22 3.00
CA GLU A 127 -18.18 4.52 2.62
C GLU A 127 -17.80 5.54 3.70
N GLN A 128 -16.75 6.31 3.45
CA GLN A 128 -16.16 7.19 4.45
C GLN A 128 -15.78 8.56 3.87
N GLY A 129 -15.41 9.51 4.72
CA GLY A 129 -14.77 10.74 4.26
C GLY A 129 -13.37 10.46 3.68
N THR A 130 -12.84 11.40 2.89
CA THR A 130 -11.45 11.39 2.35
C THR A 130 -11.11 10.26 1.36
N TYR A 131 -12.07 9.89 0.52
CA TYR A 131 -11.85 8.99 -0.61
C TYR A 131 -10.79 9.54 -1.56
N LEU A 132 -9.80 8.71 -1.89
CA LEU A 132 -8.69 9.06 -2.78
C LEU A 132 -8.83 8.45 -4.18
N GLY A 133 -9.58 7.37 -4.33
CA GLY A 133 -9.81 6.74 -5.63
C GLY A 133 -10.11 5.26 -5.57
N LEU A 134 -10.44 4.71 -6.75
CA LEU A 134 -10.74 3.31 -6.99
C LEU A 134 -9.82 2.79 -8.09
N HIS A 135 -9.30 1.58 -7.87
CA HIS A 135 -8.58 0.81 -8.85
C HIS A 135 -9.23 -0.55 -9.06
N PHE A 136 -9.41 -0.92 -10.32
CA PHE A 136 -9.77 -2.27 -10.70
C PHE A 136 -8.53 -3.15 -10.78
N LEU A 137 -8.55 -4.27 -10.06
CA LEU A 137 -7.47 -5.25 -10.08
C LEU A 137 -7.84 -6.45 -10.95
N LYS A 138 -6.81 -7.17 -11.43
CA LYS A 138 -6.98 -8.43 -12.18
C LYS A 138 -7.08 -9.65 -11.26
N THR A 139 -6.54 -9.53 -10.05
CA THR A 139 -6.49 -10.58 -9.04
C THR A 139 -6.81 -9.96 -7.68
N TYR A 140 -7.30 -10.78 -6.75
CA TYR A 140 -7.51 -10.36 -5.36
C TYR A 140 -6.16 -10.34 -4.64
N ASP A 141 -5.44 -9.23 -4.78
CA ASP A 141 -4.07 -9.08 -4.31
C ASP A 141 -3.93 -7.85 -3.40
N PRO A 142 -3.86 -8.06 -2.07
CA PRO A 142 -3.63 -6.99 -1.11
C PRO A 142 -2.33 -6.21 -1.33
N TYR A 143 -1.27 -6.84 -1.85
CA TYR A 143 0.01 -6.16 -2.08
C TYR A 143 -0.07 -5.16 -3.23
N LEU A 144 -0.82 -5.47 -4.29
CA LEU A 144 -1.06 -4.50 -5.37
C LEU A 144 -1.87 -3.30 -4.88
N CYS A 145 -2.83 -3.51 -3.98
CA CYS A 145 -3.60 -2.43 -3.39
C CYS A 145 -2.76 -1.58 -2.42
N GLN A 146 -1.90 -2.23 -1.61
CA GLN A 146 -0.89 -1.56 -0.79
C GLN A 146 0.01 -0.66 -1.64
N GLN A 147 0.59 -1.15 -2.74
CA GLN A 147 1.49 -0.36 -3.58
C GLN A 147 0.84 0.91 -4.11
N LYS A 148 -0.44 0.83 -4.49
CA LYS A 148 -1.25 1.97 -4.91
C LYS A 148 -1.48 2.95 -3.77
N CYS A 149 -1.79 2.46 -2.56
CA CYS A 149 -1.93 3.32 -1.38
C CYS A 149 -0.58 3.98 -1.02
N ASP A 150 0.51 3.23 -0.99
CA ASP A 150 1.82 3.71 -0.59
C ASP A 150 2.44 4.72 -1.57
N SER A 151 2.08 4.66 -2.85
CA SER A 151 2.51 5.61 -3.87
C SER A 151 1.56 6.80 -4.05
N HIS A 152 0.43 6.86 -3.33
CA HIS A 152 -0.56 7.91 -3.54
C HIS A 152 -0.05 9.28 -3.03
N PRO A 153 -0.01 10.33 -3.86
CA PRO A 153 0.61 11.62 -3.52
C PRO A 153 -0.03 12.31 -2.32
N ASP A 154 -1.35 12.16 -2.15
CA ASP A 154 -2.08 12.77 -1.02
C ASP A 154 -1.91 12.02 0.31
N GLY A 155 -1.11 10.95 0.34
CA GLY A 155 -0.80 10.19 1.55
C GLY A 155 -1.93 9.25 1.98
N CYS A 156 -2.21 8.22 1.20
CA CYS A 156 -3.19 7.19 1.57
C CYS A 156 -2.77 6.46 2.86
N THR A 157 -3.75 6.24 3.73
CA THR A 157 -3.55 5.63 5.07
C THR A 157 -4.32 4.33 5.23
N SER A 158 -5.28 4.03 4.36
CA SER A 158 -6.04 2.79 4.42
C SER A 158 -6.61 2.43 3.05
N PHE A 159 -6.90 1.15 2.85
CA PHE A 159 -7.57 0.67 1.65
C PHE A 159 -8.56 -0.45 1.95
N ASN A 160 -9.58 -0.57 1.09
CA ASN A 160 -10.55 -1.66 1.13
C ASN A 160 -10.53 -2.43 -0.19
N LEU A 161 -10.34 -3.75 -0.09
CA LEU A 161 -10.25 -4.69 -1.20
C LEU A 161 -11.45 -5.64 -1.18
N TYR A 162 -12.23 -5.71 -2.26
CA TYR A 162 -13.47 -6.48 -2.30
C TYR A 162 -13.85 -6.93 -3.71
N PHE A 163 -14.78 -7.89 -3.80
CA PHE A 163 -15.46 -8.23 -5.03
C PHE A 163 -16.79 -7.49 -5.12
N GLU A 164 -17.15 -7.01 -6.32
CA GLU A 164 -18.47 -6.44 -6.57
C GLU A 164 -19.13 -7.12 -7.79
N ARG A 165 -20.43 -7.38 -7.64
CA ARG A 165 -21.31 -7.83 -8.71
C ARG A 165 -21.78 -6.60 -9.49
N ASP A 166 -21.26 -6.42 -10.70
CA ASP A 166 -21.66 -5.32 -11.59
C ASP A 166 -22.47 -5.85 -12.79
N PRO A 167 -23.38 -5.05 -13.36
CA PRO A 167 -24.07 -5.47 -14.58
C PRO A 167 -23.10 -5.43 -15.77
N SER A 168 -23.20 -6.38 -16.69
CA SER A 168 -22.37 -6.43 -17.91
C SER A 168 -22.66 -5.30 -18.91
N VAL A 169 -23.81 -4.65 -18.77
CA VAL A 169 -24.26 -3.49 -19.54
C VAL A 169 -24.89 -2.46 -18.60
N ASP A 170 -25.03 -1.21 -19.03
CA ASP A 170 -25.78 -0.22 -18.24
C ASP A 170 -27.28 -0.57 -18.21
N ALA A 171 -27.73 -1.07 -17.05
CA ALA A 171 -29.07 -1.64 -16.89
C ALA A 171 -30.16 -0.58 -17.19
N GLY A 172 -31.05 -0.92 -18.11
CA GLY A 172 -32.05 -0.02 -18.67
C GLY A 172 -33.32 -0.75 -19.10
N PRO A 173 -34.35 -0.06 -19.62
CA PRO A 173 -35.62 -0.68 -19.99
C PRO A 173 -35.51 -1.86 -20.97
N ALA A 174 -34.54 -1.83 -21.88
CA ALA A 174 -34.28 -2.92 -22.84
C ALA A 174 -33.38 -4.05 -22.27
N CYS A 175 -32.76 -3.83 -21.11
CA CYS A 175 -31.88 -4.77 -20.42
C CYS A 175 -32.02 -4.59 -18.89
N PRO A 176 -33.21 -4.84 -18.32
CA PRO A 176 -33.52 -4.50 -16.92
C PRO A 176 -32.67 -5.27 -15.91
N ASN A 177 -32.37 -6.54 -16.23
CA ASN A 177 -31.61 -7.45 -15.38
C ASN A 177 -30.57 -8.21 -16.23
N PRO A 178 -29.47 -7.55 -16.64
CA PRO A 178 -28.47 -8.17 -17.50
C PRO A 178 -27.63 -9.20 -16.74
N SER A 179 -26.83 -9.98 -17.46
CA SER A 179 -25.84 -10.87 -16.83
C SER A 179 -24.81 -10.05 -16.05
N SER A 180 -24.22 -10.63 -15.00
CA SER A 180 -23.19 -9.94 -14.22
C SER A 180 -21.78 -10.15 -14.76
N ILE A 181 -20.93 -9.17 -14.42
CA ILE A 181 -19.49 -9.29 -14.34
C ILE A 181 -19.07 -9.19 -12.86
N THR A 182 -17.89 -9.71 -12.54
CA THR A 182 -17.31 -9.58 -11.20
C THR A 182 -16.09 -8.67 -11.26
N THR A 183 -16.15 -7.53 -10.59
CA THR A 183 -15.00 -6.63 -10.47
C THR A 183 -14.27 -6.87 -9.15
N ILE A 184 -12.95 -6.68 -9.17
CA ILE A 184 -12.11 -6.71 -7.98
C ILE A 184 -11.67 -5.28 -7.73
N ARG A 185 -12.09 -4.71 -6.60
CA ARG A 185 -11.98 -3.28 -6.33
C ARG A 185 -11.04 -3.01 -5.19
N CYS A 186 -10.11 -2.10 -5.42
CA CYS A 186 -9.19 -1.54 -4.44
C CYS A 186 -9.53 -0.05 -4.28
N THR A 187 -10.19 0.30 -3.18
CA THR A 187 -10.51 1.69 -2.84
C THR A 187 -9.49 2.24 -1.85
N LEU A 188 -9.04 3.48 -2.09
CA LEU A 188 -7.99 4.14 -1.31
C LEU A 188 -8.58 5.29 -0.50
N TRP A 189 -8.07 5.48 0.72
CA TRP A 189 -8.61 6.45 1.67
C TRP A 189 -7.49 7.17 2.43
N LYS A 190 -7.73 8.44 2.77
CA LYS A 190 -6.88 9.24 3.67
C LYS A 190 -7.56 9.40 5.05
N ASN A 191 -7.98 8.28 5.61
CA ASN A 191 -8.50 8.24 6.96
C ASN A 191 -7.91 7.05 7.73
N THR A 192 -7.97 7.15 9.05
CA THR A 192 -7.58 6.08 9.97
C THR A 192 -8.79 5.26 10.44
N LEU A 193 -9.99 5.55 9.93
CA LEU A 193 -11.26 4.98 10.38
C LEU A 193 -11.69 3.75 9.55
N MET A 194 -10.74 2.93 9.10
CA MET A 194 -11.02 1.70 8.37
C MET A 194 -11.57 0.63 9.32
N THR A 195 -12.89 0.59 9.49
CA THR A 195 -13.61 -0.28 10.43
C THR A 195 -14.71 -1.06 9.70
N VAL A 196 -15.20 -2.14 10.31
CA VAL A 196 -16.32 -2.91 9.74
C VAL A 196 -17.60 -2.08 9.72
N GLU A 197 -17.82 -1.21 10.71
CA GLU A 197 -18.96 -0.29 10.76
C GLU A 197 -18.94 0.72 9.61
N GLY A 198 -17.74 1.12 9.20
CA GLY A 198 -17.54 1.96 8.03
C GLY A 198 -17.77 1.26 6.69
N ALA A 199 -17.89 -0.08 6.68
CA ALA A 199 -18.15 -0.90 5.50
C ALA A 199 -19.66 -1.03 5.18
N GLY A 200 -20.39 0.08 5.28
CA GLY A 200 -21.86 0.12 5.17
C GLY A 200 -22.42 0.04 3.74
N ASN A 201 -21.59 0.15 2.71
CA ASN A 201 -22.05 0.02 1.33
C ASN A 201 -22.28 -1.45 0.98
N VAL A 202 -23.52 -1.89 1.03
CA VAL A 202 -23.93 -3.26 0.69
C VAL A 202 -24.38 -3.40 -0.77
N GLY A 203 -24.15 -2.37 -1.59
CA GLY A 203 -24.60 -2.29 -2.97
C GLY A 203 -26.00 -1.68 -3.12
N GLN A 204 -26.55 -1.78 -4.33
CA GLN A 204 -27.77 -1.08 -4.72
C GLN A 204 -28.47 -1.75 -5.90
N TRP A 205 -29.75 -1.46 -6.06
CA TRP A 205 -30.51 -1.86 -7.25
C TRP A 205 -30.18 -0.97 -8.46
N ARG A 206 -30.15 -1.57 -9.65
CA ARG A 206 -29.84 -0.92 -10.94
C ARG A 206 -30.88 -1.32 -11.99
N GLY A 207 -31.26 -0.33 -12.80
CA GLY A 207 -32.24 -0.52 -13.87
C GLY A 207 -33.69 -0.69 -13.37
N PRO A 208 -34.65 -0.77 -14.29
CA PRO A 208 -36.03 -1.17 -13.98
C PRO A 208 -36.13 -2.69 -13.72
N GLU A 209 -37.28 -3.14 -13.24
CA GLU A 209 -37.59 -4.57 -13.12
C GLU A 209 -37.78 -5.22 -14.50
N ASP A 210 -37.37 -6.48 -14.62
CA ASP A 210 -37.63 -7.33 -15.76
C ASP A 210 -39.08 -7.87 -15.76
N ALA A 211 -39.44 -8.62 -16.80
CA ALA A 211 -40.79 -9.20 -16.93
C ALA A 211 -41.17 -10.18 -15.79
N ASN A 212 -40.20 -10.60 -14.97
CA ASN A 212 -40.39 -11.46 -13.81
C ASN A 212 -40.36 -10.68 -12.49
N GLY A 213 -40.39 -9.34 -12.53
CA GLY A 213 -40.33 -8.49 -11.36
C GLY A 213 -38.95 -8.43 -10.70
N LYS A 214 -37.87 -8.69 -11.44
CA LYS A 214 -36.49 -8.64 -10.91
C LYS A 214 -35.69 -7.52 -11.54
N ALA A 215 -35.08 -6.66 -10.72
CA ALA A 215 -34.07 -5.70 -11.18
C ALA A 215 -32.66 -6.26 -10.92
N PHE A 216 -31.64 -5.66 -11.54
CA PHE A 216 -30.27 -6.05 -11.23
C PHE A 216 -29.86 -5.53 -9.86
N GLN A 217 -29.34 -6.41 -8.99
CA GLN A 217 -28.78 -6.01 -7.70
C GLN A 217 -27.25 -6.05 -7.73
N VAL A 218 -26.64 -4.90 -7.49
CA VAL A 218 -25.22 -4.80 -7.15
C VAL A 218 -25.07 -5.25 -5.70
N VAL A 219 -24.12 -6.15 -5.46
CA VAL A 219 -23.78 -6.68 -4.13
C VAL A 219 -22.26 -6.80 -4.00
N ILE A 220 -21.79 -6.73 -2.76
CA ILE A 220 -20.37 -6.77 -2.42
C ILE A 220 -20.09 -8.01 -1.55
N ALA A 221 -18.96 -8.67 -1.80
CA ALA A 221 -18.53 -9.84 -1.04
C ALA A 221 -17.01 -9.88 -0.88
N GLY A 222 -16.54 -10.66 0.10
CA GLY A 222 -15.11 -10.86 0.35
C GLY A 222 -14.37 -9.56 0.64
N SER A 223 -14.99 -8.65 1.38
CA SER A 223 -14.45 -7.32 1.65
C SER A 223 -13.48 -7.35 2.82
N ASN A 224 -12.24 -6.92 2.57
CA ASN A 224 -11.19 -6.78 3.58
C ASN A 224 -10.80 -5.30 3.73
N GLY A 225 -10.66 -4.85 4.97
CA GLY A 225 -10.15 -3.53 5.32
C GLY A 225 -8.72 -3.61 5.81
N TYR A 226 -7.87 -2.71 5.32
CA TYR A 226 -6.47 -2.63 5.72
C TYR A 226 -6.13 -1.19 6.12
N LEU A 227 -5.59 -1.04 7.32
CA LEU A 227 -5.14 0.23 7.87
C LEU A 227 -3.63 0.21 7.98
N LYS A 228 -2.98 1.29 7.55
CA LYS A 228 -1.53 1.46 7.67
C LYS A 228 -1.14 1.53 9.14
N ASP A 229 -0.05 0.84 9.50
CA ASP A 229 0.49 0.89 10.86
C ASP A 229 0.93 2.32 11.21
N ALA A 230 0.85 2.68 12.49
CA ALA A 230 1.39 3.94 12.97
C ALA A 230 2.88 4.03 12.64
N PRO A 231 3.39 5.21 12.21
CA PRO A 231 4.81 5.37 12.02
C PRO A 231 5.55 5.23 13.37
N PRO A 232 6.81 4.78 13.37
CA PRO A 232 7.64 4.83 14.57
C PRO A 232 7.79 6.28 15.09
N PRO A 233 8.25 6.49 16.33
CA PRO A 233 8.39 7.84 16.88
C PRO A 233 9.52 8.63 16.19
N SER A 234 9.47 9.96 16.31
CA SER A 234 10.61 10.83 16.02
C SER A 234 11.72 10.62 17.05
N TYR A 235 12.97 10.75 16.64
CA TYR A 235 14.13 10.60 17.54
C TYR A 235 14.90 11.92 17.69
N PRO A 236 15.34 12.28 18.91
CA PRO A 236 16.15 13.49 19.13
C PRO A 236 17.41 13.52 18.25
N GLY A 237 17.72 14.69 17.68
CA GLY A 237 18.86 14.87 16.77
C GLY A 237 18.62 14.40 15.34
N TYR A 238 17.42 13.90 15.03
CA TYR A 238 17.01 13.51 13.68
C TYR A 238 15.69 14.18 13.30
N THR A 239 15.59 14.56 12.03
CA THR A 239 14.32 14.88 11.36
C THR A 239 13.70 13.60 10.81
N GLY A 240 12.37 13.50 10.86
CA GLY A 240 11.60 12.32 10.46
C GLY A 240 10.70 11.78 11.60
N PRO A 241 10.06 10.62 11.42
CA PRO A 241 10.21 9.73 10.26
C PRO A 241 9.55 10.25 8.99
N THR A 242 10.29 10.25 7.89
CA THR A 242 9.69 10.36 6.55
C THR A 242 9.33 8.95 6.08
N ARG A 243 8.13 8.74 5.54
CA ARG A 243 7.72 7.42 5.06
C ARG A 243 8.18 7.16 3.62
N PHE A 244 8.57 5.92 3.34
CA PHE A 244 9.06 5.45 2.05
C PHE A 244 8.27 4.21 1.60
N GLY A 245 8.19 3.97 0.29
CA GLY A 245 7.51 2.80 -0.29
C GLY A 245 8.33 1.50 -0.24
N GLY A 246 9.64 1.59 -0.05
CA GLY A 246 10.59 0.47 -0.06
C GLY A 246 11.94 0.90 0.49
N ALA A 247 12.95 0.05 0.34
CA ALA A 247 14.33 0.39 0.67
C ALA A 247 14.91 1.33 -0.40
N ILE A 248 15.83 2.19 0.00
CA ILE A 248 16.52 3.09 -0.92
C ILE A 248 17.38 2.30 -1.91
N ASN A 249 17.14 2.57 -3.19
CA ASN A 249 18.03 2.23 -4.28
C ASN A 249 18.84 3.48 -4.64
N ALA A 250 19.91 3.73 -3.88
CA ALA A 250 20.65 4.99 -3.97
C ALA A 250 21.44 5.06 -5.29
N PRO A 251 21.23 6.08 -6.13
CA PRO A 251 22.17 6.35 -7.22
C PRO A 251 23.50 6.89 -6.66
N LEU A 252 24.52 6.91 -7.51
CA LEU A 252 25.76 7.63 -7.19
C LEU A 252 25.45 9.12 -7.02
N ALA A 253 26.03 9.74 -5.99
CA ALA A 253 25.97 11.17 -5.83
C ALA A 253 26.84 11.90 -6.87
N ALA A 254 26.74 13.23 -6.89
CA ALA A 254 27.57 14.07 -7.74
C ALA A 254 29.06 13.70 -7.60
N GLY A 255 29.75 13.55 -8.75
CA GLY A 255 31.13 13.09 -8.79
C GLY A 255 31.31 11.56 -8.72
N ASN A 256 30.26 10.78 -8.98
CA ASN A 256 30.27 9.31 -8.95
C ASN A 256 30.64 8.71 -7.58
N VAL A 257 30.23 9.39 -6.51
CA VAL A 257 30.54 8.98 -5.13
C VAL A 257 29.42 8.11 -4.58
N ASP A 258 29.78 6.93 -4.08
CA ASP A 258 28.85 6.08 -3.35
C ASP A 258 28.58 6.66 -1.95
N THR A 259 27.29 6.84 -1.67
CA THR A 259 26.80 7.39 -0.40
C THR A 259 26.47 6.31 0.61
N TYR A 260 26.32 5.06 0.17
CA TYR A 260 25.98 3.95 1.04
C TYR A 260 27.15 3.65 1.98
N MET A 261 26.84 3.57 3.27
CA MET A 261 27.81 3.32 4.34
C MET A 261 27.76 1.87 4.83
N GLY A 262 26.92 1.04 4.21
CA GLY A 262 26.56 -0.27 4.73
C GLY A 262 25.32 -0.21 5.61
N TYR A 263 25.16 -1.26 6.42
CA TYR A 263 23.96 -1.46 7.21
C TYR A 263 24.24 -1.96 8.63
N LYS A 264 23.19 -1.89 9.45
CA LYS A 264 23.03 -2.70 10.66
C LYS A 264 21.68 -3.40 10.62
N PHE A 265 21.61 -4.57 11.24
CA PHE A 265 20.38 -5.34 11.33
C PHE A 265 20.07 -5.67 12.78
N TYR A 266 18.80 -5.56 13.15
CA TYR A 266 18.32 -5.73 14.51
C TYR A 266 17.02 -6.55 14.53
N ALA A 267 17.05 -7.71 15.17
CA ALA A 267 15.92 -8.64 15.16
C ALA A 267 14.72 -8.23 16.03
N ASN A 268 14.92 -7.30 16.97
CA ASN A 268 13.90 -6.91 17.96
C ASN A 268 12.82 -5.95 17.43
N GLY A 269 12.93 -5.47 16.17
CA GLY A 269 11.94 -4.55 15.62
C GLY A 269 12.14 -3.07 15.97
N ASP A 270 13.19 -2.70 16.71
CA ASP A 270 13.34 -1.35 17.26
C ASP A 270 14.04 -0.37 16.30
N TYR A 271 13.27 0.59 15.78
CA TYR A 271 13.78 1.65 14.89
C TYR A 271 14.77 2.60 15.56
N SER A 272 14.75 2.74 16.90
CA SER A 272 15.67 3.61 17.63
C SER A 272 17.12 3.15 17.46
N GLN A 273 17.33 1.86 17.20
CA GLN A 273 18.65 1.29 16.98
C GLN A 273 19.25 1.74 15.64
N CYS A 274 18.44 2.08 14.64
CA CYS A 274 18.93 2.62 13.38
C CYS A 274 19.53 4.01 13.53
N VAL A 275 18.87 4.91 14.27
CA VAL A 275 19.41 6.25 14.53
C VAL A 275 20.61 6.20 15.47
N ALA A 276 20.58 5.32 16.48
CA ALA A 276 21.73 5.08 17.34
C ALA A 276 22.94 4.52 16.56
N ALA A 277 22.72 3.58 15.64
CA ALA A 277 23.75 3.03 14.76
C ALA A 277 24.37 4.10 13.87
N CYS A 278 23.52 4.95 13.27
CA CYS A 278 23.96 6.05 12.42
C CYS A 278 24.83 7.04 13.20
N SER A 279 24.41 7.43 14.40
CA SER A 279 25.18 8.28 15.32
C SER A 279 26.50 7.63 15.74
N ALA A 280 26.47 6.34 16.11
CA ALA A 280 27.64 5.58 16.53
C ALA A 280 28.66 5.43 15.38
N GLN A 281 28.20 5.18 14.15
CA GLN A 281 29.04 5.08 12.97
C GLN A 281 29.73 6.41 12.67
N THR A 282 29.01 7.52 12.76
CA THR A 282 29.58 8.87 12.64
C THR A 282 30.68 9.10 13.68
N ALA A 283 30.43 8.77 14.95
CA ALA A 283 31.40 8.93 16.02
C ALA A 283 32.62 8.01 15.86
N TYR A 284 32.41 6.77 15.39
CA TYR A 284 33.48 5.82 15.09
C TYR A 284 34.40 6.35 13.98
N ASN A 285 33.82 6.78 12.86
CA ASN A 285 34.58 7.29 11.72
C ASN A 285 35.39 8.54 12.10
N ALA A 286 34.82 9.43 12.93
CA ALA A 286 35.53 10.60 13.41
C ALA A 286 36.79 10.26 14.24
N ARG A 287 36.76 9.14 15.00
CA ARG A 287 37.91 8.64 15.77
C ARG A 287 38.90 7.81 14.94
N HIS A 288 38.49 7.35 13.76
CA HIS A 288 39.28 6.50 12.87
C HIS A 288 39.31 7.11 11.46
N PRO A 289 39.98 8.26 11.28
CA PRO A 289 40.02 8.94 10.00
C PRO A 289 40.71 8.06 8.94
N PRO A 290 40.29 8.15 7.66
CA PRO A 290 40.93 7.48 6.55
C PRO A 290 42.43 7.79 6.44
N GLN A 291 43.24 6.77 6.10
CA GLN A 291 44.69 6.94 5.93
C GLN A 291 45.06 7.76 4.68
N ASP A 292 44.15 7.86 3.71
CA ASP A 292 44.30 8.64 2.48
C ASP A 292 44.08 10.14 2.68
N GLY A 293 43.76 10.58 3.91
CA GLY A 293 43.52 11.99 4.26
C GLY A 293 42.14 12.51 3.88
N SER A 294 41.25 11.66 3.35
CA SER A 294 39.87 12.05 3.07
C SER A 294 39.08 12.32 4.37
N PRO A 295 38.08 13.22 4.36
CA PRO A 295 37.27 13.48 5.54
C PRO A 295 36.53 12.24 6.03
N PRO A 296 36.42 12.02 7.36
CA PRO A 296 35.61 10.92 7.89
C PRO A 296 34.17 10.98 7.40
N LYS A 297 33.67 9.86 6.85
CA LYS A 297 32.26 9.75 6.44
C LYS A 297 31.35 9.94 7.66
N ARG A 298 30.32 10.78 7.51
CA ARG A 298 29.26 10.96 8.50
C ARG A 298 27.99 10.30 8.00
N CYS A 299 27.29 9.60 8.87
CA CYS A 299 25.95 9.10 8.58
C CYS A 299 24.97 10.26 8.75
N THR A 300 24.48 10.75 7.61
CA THR A 300 23.56 11.90 7.52
C THR A 300 22.12 11.43 7.38
N PHE A 301 21.90 10.19 6.95
CA PHE A 301 20.59 9.64 6.72
C PHE A 301 20.57 8.13 6.97
N VAL A 302 19.50 7.63 7.57
CA VAL A 302 19.25 6.20 7.71
C VAL A 302 17.87 5.86 7.17
N ASN A 303 17.83 4.90 6.26
CA ASN A 303 16.60 4.23 5.85
C ASN A 303 16.44 2.95 6.66
N ALA A 304 15.51 3.00 7.61
CA ALA A 304 15.14 1.91 8.50
C ALA A 304 13.89 1.21 7.95
N TYR A 305 13.95 -0.10 7.77
CA TYR A 305 12.81 -0.85 7.24
C TYR A 305 12.72 -2.25 7.82
N LEU A 306 11.50 -2.76 7.90
CA LEU A 306 11.23 -4.12 8.32
C LEU A 306 11.54 -5.08 7.17
N LEU A 307 12.45 -6.02 7.41
CA LEU A 307 12.82 -7.07 6.46
C LEU A 307 12.11 -8.37 6.86
N SER A 308 11.41 -8.98 5.91
CA SER A 308 10.76 -10.28 6.12
C SER A 308 11.33 -11.30 5.15
N LYS A 309 11.36 -12.57 5.54
CA LYS A 309 11.72 -13.72 4.71
C LYS A 309 10.49 -14.62 4.61
N ASP A 310 9.99 -14.84 3.40
CA ASP A 310 8.81 -15.66 3.14
C ASP A 310 7.60 -15.24 4.01
N ASN A 311 7.39 -13.92 4.11
CA ASN A 311 6.40 -13.24 4.96
C ASN A 311 6.61 -13.39 6.48
N VAL A 312 7.72 -13.96 6.93
CA VAL A 312 8.11 -14.01 8.32
C VAL A 312 9.06 -12.86 8.64
N VAL A 313 8.65 -11.97 9.53
CA VAL A 313 9.48 -10.84 9.97
C VAL A 313 10.81 -11.33 10.54
N GLN A 314 11.91 -10.75 10.06
CA GLN A 314 13.26 -11.03 10.55
C GLN A 314 13.73 -9.93 11.51
N GLY A 315 13.40 -8.67 11.23
CA GLY A 315 13.83 -7.53 12.03
C GLY A 315 13.90 -6.23 11.24
N ILE A 316 14.51 -5.20 11.85
CA ILE A 316 14.78 -3.92 11.20
C ILE A 316 16.16 -3.92 10.57
N TYR A 317 16.19 -3.52 9.31
CA TYR A 317 17.39 -3.28 8.54
C TYR A 317 17.61 -1.77 8.41
N CYS A 318 18.79 -1.31 8.81
CA CYS A 318 19.17 0.09 8.87
C CYS A 318 20.21 0.38 7.79
N SER A 319 19.76 0.76 6.58
CA SER A 319 20.67 1.21 5.52
C SER A 319 21.12 2.64 5.81
N MET A 320 22.43 2.87 5.95
CA MET A 320 23.01 4.17 6.33
C MET A 320 23.65 4.85 5.13
N TYR A 321 23.50 6.18 5.05
CA TYR A 321 23.97 6.98 3.93
C TYR A 321 24.65 8.27 4.39
N THR A 322 25.62 8.73 3.60
CA THR A 322 26.30 10.02 3.83
C THR A 322 25.48 11.24 3.38
N GLN A 323 24.34 11.01 2.70
CA GLN A 323 23.41 12.05 2.28
C GLN A 323 21.96 11.59 2.42
N VAL A 324 21.04 12.56 2.45
CA VAL A 324 19.59 12.32 2.49
C VAL A 324 19.07 11.88 1.12
N TRP A 325 18.21 10.86 1.11
CA TRP A 325 17.52 10.39 -0.08
C TRP A 325 16.00 10.57 0.07
N GLY A 326 15.35 11.05 -1.00
CA GLY A 326 13.90 11.24 -1.06
C GLY A 326 13.11 9.97 -1.37
N PRO A 327 11.78 9.95 -1.11
CA PRO A 327 10.90 8.80 -1.36
C PRO A 327 10.95 8.22 -2.78
N GLU A 328 11.25 9.05 -3.77
CA GLU A 328 11.40 8.66 -5.18
C GLU A 328 12.51 7.63 -5.41
N PHE A 329 13.47 7.51 -4.50
CA PHE A 329 14.56 6.53 -4.58
C PHE A 329 14.24 5.22 -3.82
N ALA A 330 13.15 5.14 -3.06
CA ALA A 330 12.74 3.95 -2.33
C ALA A 330 12.02 2.92 -3.19
N THR A 331 12.74 2.42 -4.19
CA THR A 331 12.21 1.51 -5.22
C THR A 331 12.62 0.06 -5.02
N ASN A 332 13.41 -0.25 -3.97
CA ASN A 332 13.77 -1.62 -3.63
C ASN A 332 12.71 -2.24 -2.69
N TYR A 333 11.80 -3.04 -3.24
CA TYR A 333 10.76 -3.76 -2.49
C TYR A 333 11.23 -5.16 -2.00
N GLY A 334 12.55 -5.36 -1.92
CA GLY A 334 13.22 -6.60 -1.55
C GLY A 334 13.68 -7.44 -2.76
N GLN A 335 14.15 -8.65 -2.48
CA GLN A 335 14.82 -9.52 -3.46
C GLN A 335 14.61 -11.01 -3.19
N TYR A 336 15.06 -11.86 -4.11
CA TYR A 336 15.11 -13.31 -3.91
C TYR A 336 16.52 -13.76 -3.49
N ARG A 337 16.59 -14.80 -2.66
CA ARG A 337 17.81 -15.58 -2.40
C ARG A 337 17.48 -17.06 -2.47
N GLY A 338 17.83 -17.70 -3.59
CA GLY A 338 17.33 -19.04 -3.91
C GLY A 338 15.80 -19.01 -4.04
N THR A 339 15.11 -19.87 -3.30
CA THR A 339 13.64 -19.94 -3.28
C THR A 339 12.99 -18.95 -2.31
N ASN A 340 13.76 -18.36 -1.39
CA ASN A 340 13.22 -17.52 -0.33
C ASN A 340 13.06 -16.08 -0.83
N ARG A 341 11.88 -15.48 -0.61
CA ARG A 341 11.59 -14.08 -0.93
C ARG A 341 11.80 -13.20 0.29
N TYR A 342 12.69 -12.23 0.16
CA TYR A 342 12.89 -11.22 1.19
C TYR A 342 12.13 -9.95 0.83
N THR A 343 11.18 -9.50 1.62
CA THR A 343 10.37 -8.28 1.35
C THR A 343 10.75 -7.13 2.27
N VAL A 344 10.61 -5.92 1.75
CA VAL A 344 10.79 -4.68 2.51
C VAL A 344 9.42 -4.06 2.76
N ALA A 345 9.17 -3.64 4.00
CA ALA A 345 8.07 -2.73 4.31
C ALA A 345 8.34 -1.91 5.57
N ASN A 346 7.37 -1.09 5.98
CA ASN A 346 7.54 -0.12 7.07
C ASN A 346 8.85 0.67 6.93
N SER A 347 9.09 1.15 5.71
CA SER A 347 10.31 1.87 5.39
C SER A 347 10.20 3.33 5.80
N TYR A 348 11.11 3.77 6.66
CA TYR A 348 11.16 5.12 7.20
C TYR A 348 12.58 5.68 7.09
N GLY A 349 12.67 6.95 6.75
CA GLY A 349 13.92 7.69 6.67
C GLY A 349 14.04 8.66 7.83
N TYR A 350 15.23 8.72 8.41
CA TYR A 350 15.62 9.70 9.43
C TYR A 350 16.87 10.42 8.96
N ALA A 351 16.80 11.74 8.85
CA ALA A 351 17.95 12.57 8.47
C ALA A 351 18.50 13.29 9.70
N LEU A 352 19.81 13.34 9.85
CA LEU A 352 20.47 14.06 10.92
C LEU A 352 20.05 15.54 10.88
N ALA A 353 19.64 16.09 12.03
CA ALA A 353 19.06 17.44 12.14
C ALA A 353 20.09 18.56 12.06
#